data_AF-A0A6M3LQR8-F1
#
_entry.id   AF-A0A6M3LQR8-F1
#
_cell.length_a   1.000
_cell.length_b   1.000
_cell.length_c   1.000
_cell.angle_alpha   90.00
_cell.angle_beta   90.00
_cell.angle_gamma   90.00
#
_symmetry.space_group_name_H-M   'P 1'
#
loop_
_entity.id
_entity.type
_entity.pdbx_description
1 polymer ?
#
loop_
_entity_poly.entity_id
_entity_poly.type
_entity_poly.pdbx_seq_one_letter_code
_entity_poly.pdbx_strand_id
1 'polypeptide(L)'
;MRVPKKIIIGGQEVQVKYRKKLVHNGNELLGLCDYNNNIIYLQQGMPKSKKLSIFIHEYWHFVSSVYVFDLSELKTNIFEVATVNLINSLK
;
A
#
# COMPACT_ATOMS: atom_id res chain seq x y z
N MET A 1 -5.82 -13.74 -6.47
CA MET A 1 -5.12 -13.26 -5.23
C MET A 1 -6.05 -12.43 -4.37
N ARG A 2 -5.89 -12.47 -3.05
CA ARG A 2 -6.64 -11.65 -2.08
C ARG A 2 -5.73 -10.52 -1.61
N VAL A 3 -6.29 -9.35 -1.32
CA VAL A 3 -5.52 -8.26 -0.70
C VAL A 3 -5.32 -8.60 0.79
N PRO A 4 -4.09 -8.52 1.32
CA PRO A 4 -3.83 -8.81 2.73
C PRO A 4 -4.52 -7.78 3.63
N LYS A 5 -4.84 -8.17 4.88
CA LYS A 5 -5.37 -7.23 5.88
C LYS A 5 -4.27 -6.43 6.60
N LYS A 6 -3.03 -6.93 6.54
CA LYS A 6 -1.83 -6.37 7.17
C LYS A 6 -0.61 -6.73 6.33
N ILE A 7 0.37 -5.85 6.27
CA ILE A 7 1.65 -6.06 5.57
C ILE A 7 2.76 -5.35 6.34
N ILE A 8 3.99 -5.86 6.27
CA ILE A 8 5.17 -5.20 6.83
C ILE A 8 5.87 -4.41 5.73
N ILE A 9 6.11 -3.12 5.96
CA ILE A 9 6.82 -2.22 5.05
C ILE A 9 7.90 -1.49 5.85
N GLY A 10 9.18 -1.68 5.49
CA GLY A 10 10.31 -1.07 6.23
C GLY A 10 10.30 -1.33 7.74
N GLY A 11 9.90 -2.54 8.15
CA GLY A 11 9.79 -2.92 9.56
C GLY A 11 8.54 -2.39 10.27
N GLN A 12 7.68 -1.63 9.60
CA GLN A 12 6.43 -1.11 10.16
C GLN A 12 5.25 -1.99 9.77
N GLU A 13 4.35 -2.28 10.73
CA GLU A 13 3.08 -2.95 10.44
C GLU A 13 2.09 -1.94 9.83
N VAL A 14 1.68 -2.19 8.59
CA VAL A 14 0.72 -1.39 7.84
C VAL A 14 -0.59 -2.16 7.71
N GLN A 15 -1.69 -1.57 8.18
CA GLN A 15 -3.02 -2.16 8.11
C GLN A 15 -3.69 -1.83 6.78
N VAL A 16 -4.46 -2.77 6.22
CA VAL A 16 -5.30 -2.53 5.04
C VAL A 16 -6.76 -2.53 5.45
N LYS A 17 -7.42 -1.38 5.31
CA LYS A 17 -8.82 -1.18 5.71
C LYS A 17 -9.69 -0.82 4.52
N TYR A 18 -10.97 -1.16 4.62
CA TYR A 18 -11.95 -0.85 3.58
C TYR A 18 -12.98 0.17 4.08
N ARG A 19 -13.25 1.23 3.31
CA ARG A 19 -14.29 2.22 3.63
C ARG A 19 -15.32 2.34 2.50
N LYS A 20 -16.59 2.58 2.85
CA LYS A 20 -17.67 2.78 1.86
C LYS A 20 -17.45 4.01 0.99
N LYS A 21 -17.00 5.10 1.62
CA LYS A 21 -16.69 6.37 0.97
C LYS A 21 -15.32 6.83 1.45
N LEU A 22 -14.43 7.09 0.51
CA LEU A 22 -13.10 7.65 0.73
C LEU A 22 -13.09 9.02 0.08
N VAL A 23 -12.89 10.07 0.88
CA VAL A 23 -12.84 11.45 0.41
C VAL A 23 -11.59 12.09 0.99
N HIS A 24 -10.82 12.76 0.14
CA HIS A 24 -9.67 13.55 0.55
C HIS A 24 -9.69 14.87 -0.23
N ASN A 25 -9.62 16.00 0.47
CA ASN A 25 -9.69 17.34 -0.11
C ASN A 25 -10.90 17.54 -1.05
N GLY A 26 -12.06 17.02 -0.68
CA GLY A 26 -13.30 17.12 -1.46
C GLY A 26 -13.42 16.13 -2.62
N ASN A 27 -12.38 15.37 -2.95
CA ASN A 27 -12.40 14.40 -4.05
C ASN A 27 -12.62 12.98 -3.55
N GLU A 28 -13.47 12.22 -4.25
CA GLU A 28 -13.63 10.79 -3.99
C GLU A 28 -12.42 10.01 -4.48
N LEU A 29 -11.89 9.13 -3.64
CA LEU A 29 -10.70 8.32 -3.92
C LEU A 29 -11.02 6.83 -3.87
N LEU A 30 -10.31 6.07 -4.70
CA LEU A 30 -10.36 4.61 -4.71
C LEU A 30 -9.41 3.99 -3.67
N GLY A 31 -8.32 4.70 -3.36
CA GLY A 31 -7.26 4.32 -2.43
C GLY A 31 -6.71 5.55 -1.71
N LEU A 32 -6.16 5.36 -0.51
CA LEU A 32 -5.50 6.42 0.26
C LEU A 32 -4.51 5.80 1.26
N CYS A 33 -3.28 6.30 1.28
CA CYS A 33 -2.31 6.07 2.35
C CYS A 33 -2.44 7.08 3.48
N ASP A 34 -2.68 6.59 4.70
CA ASP A 34 -2.58 7.34 5.95
C ASP A 34 -1.29 6.95 6.65
N TYR A 35 -0.24 7.73 6.38
CA TYR A 35 1.11 7.48 6.88
C TYR A 35 1.23 7.67 8.40
N ASN A 36 0.41 8.53 9.00
CA ASN A 36 0.47 8.79 10.44
C ASN A 36 -0.05 7.60 11.25
N ASN A 37 -1.02 6.87 10.70
CA ASN A 37 -1.65 5.73 11.37
C ASN A 37 -1.17 4.37 10.82
N ASN A 38 -0.27 4.36 9.82
CA ASN A 38 0.15 3.17 9.08
C ASN A 38 -1.04 2.39 8.49
N ILE A 39 -1.92 3.08 7.75
CA ILE A 39 -3.12 2.47 7.17
C ILE A 39 -3.20 2.75 5.67
N ILE A 40 -3.38 1.70 4.88
CA ILE A 40 -3.83 1.78 3.49
C ILE A 40 -5.35 1.59 3.47
N TYR A 41 -6.07 2.60 3.03
CA TYR A 41 -7.52 2.54 2.83
C TYR A 41 -7.86 2.22 1.38
N LEU A 42 -8.85 1.33 1.19
CA LEU A 42 -9.41 0.99 -0.12
C LEU A 42 -10.93 1.19 -0.11
N GLN A 43 -11.49 1.65 -1.23
CA GLN A 43 -12.94 1.76 -1.36
C GLN A 43 -13.63 0.38 -1.40
N GLN A 44 -14.74 0.25 -0.67
CA GLN A 44 -15.61 -0.92 -0.70
C GLN A 44 -16.36 -1.03 -2.03
N GLY A 45 -16.91 -2.21 -2.33
CA GLY A 45 -17.72 -2.42 -3.54
C GLY A 45 -16.94 -2.56 -4.85
N MET A 46 -15.62 -2.33 -4.87
CA MET A 46 -14.82 -2.50 -6.09
C MET A 46 -14.68 -3.98 -6.52
N PRO A 47 -14.57 -4.26 -7.84
CA PRO A 47 -14.17 -5.56 -8.35
C PRO A 47 -12.81 -6.01 -7.81
N LYS A 48 -12.63 -7.33 -7.66
CA LYS A 48 -11.43 -7.91 -7.04
C LYS A 48 -10.12 -7.55 -7.77
N SER A 49 -10.13 -7.55 -9.10
CA SER A 49 -8.99 -7.13 -9.92
C SER A 49 -8.62 -5.66 -9.67
N LYS A 50 -9.62 -4.78 -9.64
CA LYS A 50 -9.46 -3.35 -9.36
C LYS A 50 -8.91 -3.10 -7.95
N LYS A 51 -9.43 -3.81 -6.94
CA LYS A 51 -8.91 -3.73 -5.56
C LYS A 51 -7.43 -4.04 -5.46
N LEU A 52 -6.97 -5.09 -6.16
CA LEU A 52 -5.58 -5.48 -6.14
C LEU A 52 -4.68 -4.42 -6.79
N SER A 53 -5.08 -3.91 -7.96
CA SER A 53 -4.32 -2.85 -8.64
C SER A 53 -4.21 -1.58 -7.79
N ILE A 54 -5.31 -1.15 -7.16
CA ILE A 54 -5.30 0.02 -6.27
C ILE A 54 -4.46 -0.26 -5.01
N PHE A 55 -4.56 -1.46 -4.42
CA PHE A 55 -3.71 -1.82 -3.28
C PHE A 55 -2.22 -1.73 -3.63
N ILE A 56 -1.80 -2.26 -4.78
CA ILE A 56 -0.40 -2.21 -5.23
C ILE A 56 0.05 -0.75 -5.42
N HIS A 57 -0.82 0.10 -5.98
CA HIS A 57 -0.55 1.53 -6.13
C HIS A 57 -0.28 2.21 -4.78
N GLU A 58 -1.19 2.06 -3.82
CA GLU A 58 -1.03 2.63 -2.47
C GLU A 58 0.17 2.02 -1.72
N TYR A 59 0.39 0.72 -1.87
CA TYR A 59 1.57 0.05 -1.32
C TYR A 59 2.86 0.70 -1.81
N TRP A 60 2.94 1.05 -3.10
CA TRP A 60 4.12 1.71 -3.66
C TRP A 60 4.34 3.12 -3.13
N HIS A 61 3.26 3.87 -2.91
CA HIS A 61 3.34 5.17 -2.22
C HIS A 61 3.91 5.02 -0.82
N PHE A 62 3.48 4.00 -0.08
CA PHE A 62 3.98 3.74 1.28
C PHE A 62 5.44 3.29 1.31
N VAL A 63 5.82 2.36 0.42
CA VAL A 63 7.23 1.97 0.27
C VAL A 63 8.07 3.20 -0.06
N SER A 64 7.64 4.01 -1.02
CA SER A 64 8.36 5.22 -1.39
C SER A 64 8.48 6.17 -0.20
N SER A 65 7.42 6.43 0.56
CA SER A 65 7.52 7.35 1.72
C SER A 65 8.46 6.86 2.82
N VAL A 66 8.57 5.54 3.02
CA VAL A 66 9.47 4.94 4.02
C VAL A 66 10.94 4.97 3.58
N TYR A 67 11.21 4.78 2.29
CA TYR A 67 12.57 4.59 1.78
C TYR A 67 13.16 5.80 1.01
N VAL A 68 12.41 6.89 0.78
CA VAL A 68 12.85 8.06 -0.02
C VAL A 68 13.98 8.89 0.64
N PHE A 69 14.41 8.60 1.87
CA PHE A 69 15.51 9.33 2.51
C PHE A 69 16.93 8.76 2.30
N ASP A 70 17.14 7.67 1.54
CA ASP A 70 18.49 7.08 1.41
C ASP A 70 18.78 6.54 -0.01
N LEU A 71 18.89 7.47 -0.98
CA LEU A 71 18.88 7.12 -2.42
C LEU A 71 20.14 7.53 -3.20
N SER A 72 21.33 7.13 -2.75
CA SER A 72 22.52 7.09 -3.62
C SER A 72 22.90 5.68 -4.10
N GLU A 73 22.76 4.62 -3.29
CA GLU A 73 23.19 3.25 -3.71
C GLU A 73 22.18 2.11 -3.42
N LEU A 74 21.10 2.35 -2.66
CA LEU A 74 20.20 1.29 -2.17
C LEU A 74 18.99 0.93 -3.06
N LYS A 75 18.87 1.49 -4.27
CA LYS A 75 17.63 1.39 -5.07
C LYS A 75 17.24 -0.03 -5.45
N THR A 76 18.16 -0.85 -5.96
CA THR A 76 17.82 -2.17 -6.52
C THR A 76 17.37 -3.15 -5.44
N ASN A 77 18.07 -3.17 -4.29
CA ASN A 77 17.79 -4.10 -3.20
C ASN A 77 16.45 -3.82 -2.50
N ILE A 78 16.08 -2.54 -2.32
CA ILE A 78 14.79 -2.18 -1.69
C ILE A 78 13.62 -2.61 -2.56
N PHE A 79 13.71 -2.42 -3.88
CA PHE A 79 12.66 -2.81 -4.80
C PHE A 79 12.46 -4.33 -4.83
N GLU A 80 13.54 -5.11 -4.81
CA GLU A 80 13.45 -6.57 -4.74
C GLU A 80 12.79 -7.04 -3.43
N VAL A 81 13.25 -6.52 -2.28
CA VAL A 81 12.69 -6.89 -0.96
C VAL A 81 11.21 -6.50 -0.84
N ALA A 82 10.84 -5.29 -1.28
CA ALA A 82 9.46 -4.84 -1.29
C ALA A 82 8.59 -5.74 -2.19
N THR A 83 9.08 -6.09 -3.38
CA THR A 83 8.36 -6.95 -4.32
C THR A 83 8.17 -8.36 -3.77
N VAL A 84 9.20 -8.95 -3.16
CA VAL A 84 9.11 -10.29 -2.52
C VAL A 84 8.12 -10.28 -1.35
N ASN A 85 8.16 -9.26 -0.50
CA ASN A 85 7.22 -9.10 0.61
C ASN A 85 5.77 -8.96 0.11
N LEU A 86 5.57 -8.17 -0.95
CA LEU A 86 4.28 -8.04 -1.61
C LEU A 86 3.80 -9.39 -2.15
N ILE A 87 4.62 -10.11 -2.91
CA ILE A 87 4.27 -11.43 -3.45
C ILE A 87 3.91 -12.41 -2.33
N ASN A 88 4.69 -12.46 -1.25
CA ASN A 88 4.41 -13.35 -0.13
C ASN A 88 3.13 -12.99 0.62
N SER A 89 2.79 -11.69 0.72
CA SER A 89 1.55 -11.23 1.35
C SER A 89 0.29 -11.52 0.52
N LEU A 90 0.44 -11.82 -0.77
CA LEU A 90 -0.66 -12.04 -1.71
C LEU A 90 -0.98 -13.54 -1.97
N LYS A 91 -0.19 -14.45 -1.39
CA LYS A 91 -0.46 -15.90 -1.36
C LYS A 91 -1.60 -16.20 -0.38
#